data_AF-A0A2A4N3Q3-F1
#
_entry.id   AF-A0A2A4N3Q3-F1
#
_cell.length_a   1.000
_cell.length_b   1.000
_cell.length_c   1.000
_cell.angle_alpha   90.00
_cell.angle_beta   90.00
_cell.angle_gamma   90.00
#
_symmetry.space_group_name_H-M   'P 1'
#
loop_
_entity.id
_entity.type
_entity.pdbx_description
1 polymer ?
#
loop_
_entity_poly.entity_id
_entity_poly.type
_entity_poly.pdbx_seq_one_letter_code
_entity_poly.pdbx_strand_id
1 'polypeptide(L)'
;MKDKELKSKIISAFIESKFRWRTVNGISKEIEIPYEDVFKFLENSDLFINAKKSNKKGQRLFSLRKKYNENSSFGVKLLNAITNKIH
;
A
#
# COMPACT_ATOMS: atom_id res chain seq x y z
N MET A 1 6.29 -9.70 16.15
CA MET A 1 5.24 -8.70 16.47
C MET A 1 5.38 -7.44 15.61
N LYS A 2 6.59 -6.86 15.44
CA LYS A 2 6.84 -5.65 14.64
C LYS A 2 6.30 -5.70 13.20
N ASP A 3 6.45 -6.81 12.48
CA ASP A 3 6.05 -6.87 11.05
C ASP A 3 4.54 -6.81 10.83
N LYS A 4 3.74 -7.34 11.77
CA LYS A 4 2.27 -7.28 11.68
C LYS A 4 1.77 -5.84 11.87
N GLU A 5 2.39 -5.10 12.79
CA GLU A 5 2.08 -3.70 13.05
C GLU A 5 2.55 -2.79 11.91
N LEU A 6 3.75 -3.03 11.37
CA LEU A 6 4.25 -2.34 10.17
C LEU A 6 3.29 -2.53 9.00
N LYS A 7 2.87 -3.79 8.77
CA LYS A 7 1.91 -4.14 7.73
C LYS A 7 0.58 -3.41 7.90
N SER A 8 0.00 -3.39 9.10
CA SER A 8 -1.29 -2.72 9.32
C SER A 8 -1.19 -1.22 9.10
N LYS A 9 -0.15 -0.56 9.63
CA LYS A 9 0.08 0.88 9.43
C LYS A 9 0.22 1.24 7.95
N ILE A 10 1.04 0.49 7.19
CA ILE A 10 1.20 0.73 5.75
C ILE A 10 -0.13 0.52 5.02
N ILE A 11 -0.85 -0.58 5.30
CA ILE A 11 -2.13 -0.85 4.63
C ILE A 11 -3.15 0.27 4.92
N SER A 12 -3.31 0.67 6.18
CA SER A 12 -4.21 1.77 6.57
C SER A 12 -3.86 3.07 5.85
N ALA A 13 -2.57 3.43 5.78
CA ALA A 13 -2.13 4.63 5.06
C ALA A 13 -2.48 4.62 3.57
N PHE A 14 -2.57 3.46 2.92
CA PHE A 14 -3.03 3.35 1.53
C PHE A 14 -4.55 3.35 1.37
N ILE A 15 -5.27 2.76 2.33
CA ILE A 15 -6.75 2.71 2.34
C ILE A 15 -7.30 4.10 2.59
N GLU A 16 -6.84 4.76 3.65
CA GLU A 16 -7.30 6.09 4.09
C GLU A 16 -6.86 7.21 3.15
N SER A 17 -5.83 6.97 2.35
CA SER A 17 -5.38 7.98 1.40
C SER A 17 -6.46 8.33 0.38
N LYS A 18 -6.70 9.61 0.13
CA LYS A 18 -7.51 10.06 -1.01
C LYS A 18 -6.87 9.76 -2.38
N PHE A 19 -5.57 9.46 -2.41
CA PHE A 19 -4.85 9.22 -3.67
C PHE A 19 -4.86 7.75 -4.05
N ARG A 20 -5.05 7.45 -5.33
CA ARG A 20 -4.90 6.09 -5.88
C ARG A 20 -3.45 5.62 -5.82
N TRP A 21 -2.50 6.52 -6.11
CA TRP A 21 -1.07 6.25 -6.13
C TRP A 21 -0.36 7.06 -5.06
N ARG A 22 0.58 6.44 -4.37
CA ARG A 22 1.34 7.03 -3.27
C ARG A 22 2.82 6.77 -3.43
N THR A 23 3.63 7.73 -2.98
CA THR A 23 5.09 7.56 -2.95
C THR A 23 5.51 6.95 -1.63
N VAL A 24 6.59 6.18 -1.66
CA VAL A 24 7.20 5.61 -0.45
C VAL A 24 7.58 6.71 0.53
N ASN A 25 8.14 7.81 0.02
CA ASN A 25 8.50 8.97 0.83
C ASN A 25 7.29 9.62 1.51
N GLY A 26 6.15 9.71 0.83
CA GLY A 26 4.92 10.26 1.41
C GLY A 26 4.37 9.38 2.53
N ILE A 27 4.37 8.06 2.32
CA ILE A 27 3.91 7.09 3.32
C ILE A 27 4.85 7.05 4.52
N SER A 28 6.16 6.95 4.29
CA SER A 28 7.19 6.93 5.33
C SER A 28 7.06 8.11 6.30
N LYS A 29 6.81 9.32 5.79
CA LYS A 29 6.59 10.51 6.62
C LYS A 29 5.27 10.49 7.39
N GLU A 30 4.23 9.92 6.81
CA GLU A 30 2.90 9.88 7.42
C GLU A 30 2.82 8.90 8.59
N ILE A 31 3.48 7.75 8.48
CA ILE A 31 3.45 6.70 9.49
C ILE A 31 4.71 6.67 10.39
N GLU A 32 5.61 7.64 10.21
CA GLU A 32 6.87 7.79 10.95
C GLU A 32 7.76 6.53 10.93
N ILE A 33 7.81 5.85 9.78
CA ILE A 33 8.63 4.64 9.58
C ILE A 33 9.75 4.94 8.57
N PRO A 34 10.97 4.42 8.77
CA PRO A 34 12.07 4.62 7.83
C PRO A 34 11.72 4.26 6.39
N TYR A 35 12.20 5.08 5.46
CA TYR A 35 11.96 4.90 4.03
C TYR A 35 12.30 3.48 3.56
N GLU A 36 13.44 2.95 4.00
CA GLU A 36 13.93 1.63 3.58
C GLU A 36 12.99 0.50 4.02
N ASP A 37 12.44 0.58 5.23
CA ASP A 37 11.54 -0.45 5.75
C ASP A 37 10.23 -0.45 4.98
N VAL A 38 9.68 0.74 4.71
CA VAL A 38 8.48 0.89 3.87
C VAL A 38 8.77 0.41 2.44
N PHE A 39 9.92 0.78 1.87
CA PHE A 39 10.30 0.38 0.52
C PHE A 39 10.44 -1.13 0.40
N LYS A 40 11.22 -1.77 1.27
CA LYS A 40 11.42 -3.22 1.32
C LYS A 40 10.08 -3.95 1.51
N PHE A 41 9.22 -3.44 2.38
CA PHE A 41 7.90 -4.04 2.58
C PHE A 41 7.02 -3.93 1.32
N LEU A 42 7.01 -2.78 0.65
CA LEU A 42 6.21 -2.57 -0.56
C LEU A 42 6.73 -3.37 -1.77
N GLU A 43 8.04 -3.53 -1.93
CA GLU A 43 8.63 -4.35 -3.00
C GLU A 43 8.38 -5.84 -2.81
N ASN A 44 8.47 -6.34 -1.57
CA ASN A 44 8.35 -7.78 -1.27
C ASN A 44 6.90 -8.24 -1.02
N SER A 45 5.92 -7.34 -1.10
CA SER A 45 4.52 -7.65 -0.77
C SER A 45 3.63 -7.69 -2.00
N ASP A 46 3.00 -8.85 -2.22
CA ASP A 46 2.04 -9.06 -3.32
C ASP A 46 0.78 -8.18 -3.23
N LEU A 47 0.53 -7.59 -2.05
CA LEU A 47 -0.60 -6.72 -1.79
C LEU A 47 -0.51 -5.38 -2.52
N PHE A 48 0.71 -4.98 -2.92
CA PHE A 48 0.94 -3.71 -3.58
C PHE A 48 1.32 -3.92 -5.04
N ILE A 49 1.06 -2.89 -5.82
CA ILE A 49 1.51 -2.79 -7.21
C ILE A 49 2.38 -1.57 -7.36
N ASN A 50 3.42 -1.69 -8.18
CA ASN A 50 4.27 -0.58 -8.57
C ASN A 50 3.85 -0.05 -9.94
N ALA A 51 3.80 1.26 -10.09
CA ALA A 51 3.56 1.89 -11.37
C ALA A 51 4.79 1.73 -12.28
N LYS A 52 4.55 1.50 -13.58
CA LYS A 52 5.62 1.54 -14.59
C LYS A 52 6.23 2.94 -14.74
N LYS A 53 5.44 3.99 -14.51
CA LYS A 53 5.86 5.39 -14.60
C LYS A 53 6.02 6.00 -13.21
N SER A 54 7.14 6.69 -13.01
CA SER A 54 7.40 7.49 -11.81
C SER A 54 6.62 8.81 -11.82
N ASN A 55 6.57 9.48 -10.67
CA ASN A 55 6.04 10.85 -10.62
C ASN A 55 7.01 11.87 -11.28
N LYS A 56 6.61 13.14 -11.34
CA LYS A 56 7.43 14.25 -11.90
C LYS A 56 8.81 14.42 -11.23
N LYS A 57 9.00 13.86 -10.03
CA LYS A 57 10.25 13.90 -9.26
C LYS A 57 11.06 12.60 -9.37
N GLY A 58 10.69 11.69 -10.27
CA GLY A 58 11.35 10.39 -10.43
C GLY A 58 11.04 9.37 -9.33
N GLN A 59 10.10 9.66 -8.42
CA GLN A 59 9.77 8.76 -7.32
C GLN A 59 8.83 7.64 -7.79
N ARG A 60 9.14 6.42 -7.36
CA ARG A 60 8.28 5.24 -7.58
C ARG A 60 6.93 5.43 -6.91
N LEU A 61 5.90 4.96 -7.59
CA LEU A 61 4.51 5.08 -7.15
C LEU A 61 3.96 3.69 -6.89
N PHE A 62 3.41 3.52 -5.70
CA PHE A 62 2.76 2.29 -5.29
C PHE A 62 1.26 2.52 -5.15
N SER A 63 0.49 1.46 -5.31
CA SER A 63 -0.92 1.42 -4.96
C SER A 63 -1.24 0.10 -4.30
N LEU A 64 -2.27 0.07 -3.47
CA LEU A 64 -2.81 -1.19 -2.98
C LEU A 64 -3.49 -1.88 -4.17
N ARG A 65 -3.09 -3.13 -4.46
CA ARG A 65 -3.63 -3.92 -5.58
C ARG A 65 -5.16 -3.93 -5.58
N LYS A 66 -5.76 -4.07 -4.39
CA LYS A 66 -7.20 -4.02 -4.18
C LYS A 66 -7.80 -2.67 -4.61
N LYS A 67 -7.27 -1.56 -4.12
CA LYS A 67 -7.73 -0.19 -4.47
C LYS A 67 -7.54 0.13 -5.95
N TYR A 68 -6.49 -0.43 -6.56
CA TYR A 68 -6.24 -0.28 -7.98
C TYR A 68 -7.29 -1.01 -8.84
N ASN A 69 -7.68 -2.23 -8.43
CA ASN A 69 -8.68 -3.05 -9.10
C ASN A 69 -10.11 -2.52 -8.91
N GLU A 70 -10.47 -2.07 -7.70
CA GLU A 70 -11.80 -1.51 -7.38
C GLU A 70 -12.11 -0.24 -8.22
N ASN A 71 -11.08 0.53 -8.58
CA ASN A 71 -11.23 1.70 -9.45
C ASN A 71 -11.12 1.39 -10.94
N SER A 72 -10.85 0.14 -11.37
CA SER A 72 -10.71 -0.20 -12.79
C SER A 72 -11.96 -0.83 -13.42
N SER A 73 -12.93 -1.33 -12.64
CA SER A 73 -14.28 -1.67 -13.09
C SER A 73 -15.17 -1.99 -11.89
N PHE A 74 -16.43 -1.55 -11.92
CA PHE A 74 -17.52 -1.99 -11.04
C PHE A 74 -17.42 -3.51 -10.76
N GLY A 75 -17.14 -3.95 -9.54
CA GLY A 75 -17.19 -5.38 -9.26
C GLY A 75 -16.55 -5.92 -7.98
N VAL A 76 -17.40 -6.08 -6.97
CA VAL A 76 -17.51 -7.27 -6.09
C VAL A 76 -16.46 -7.50 -4.99
N LYS A 77 -16.94 -7.26 -3.76
CA LYS A 77 -16.74 -8.03 -2.50
C LYS A 77 -15.38 -8.69 -2.29
N LEU A 78 -14.54 -8.11 -1.43
CA LEU A 78 -13.49 -8.88 -0.75
C LEU A 78 -12.99 -8.24 0.55
N LEU A 79 -13.88 -8.07 1.53
CA LEU A 79 -13.47 -7.80 2.92
C LEU A 79 -13.03 -9.09 3.66
N ASN A 80 -13.39 -10.28 3.14
CA ASN A 80 -13.17 -11.55 3.84
C ASN A 80 -11.71 -12.03 3.86
N ALA A 81 -10.85 -11.60 2.94
CA ALA A 81 -9.47 -12.12 2.85
C ALA A 81 -8.48 -11.49 3.85
N ILE A 82 -8.80 -10.32 4.43
CA ILE A 82 -7.95 -9.67 5.44
C ILE A 82 -8.35 -10.12 6.86
N THR A 83 -9.65 -10.37 7.09
CA THR A 83 -10.16 -10.84 8.38
C THR A 83 -9.95 -12.34 8.63
N ASN A 84 -9.88 -13.20 7.60
CA ASN A 84 -9.67 -14.65 7.77
C ASN A 84 -8.22 -15.09 8.09
N LYS A 85 -7.38 -14.21 8.64
CA LYS A 85 -6.08 -14.63 9.21
C LYS A 85 -5.85 -14.09 10.62
N ILE A 86 -6.94 -13.95 11.37
CA ILE A 86 -6.92 -13.97 12.83
C ILE A 86 -7.80 -15.17 13.20
N HIS A 87 -7.18 -16.10 13.93
CA HIS A 87 -7.70 -17.39 14.36
C HIS A 87 -9.01 -17.24 15.13
#